data_AF-A0A958B109-F1
#
_entry.id   AF-A0A958B109-F1
#
_cell.length_a   1.000
_cell.length_b   1.000
_cell.length_c   1.000
_cell.angle_alpha   90.00
_cell.angle_beta   90.00
_cell.angle_gamma   90.00
#
_symmetry.space_group_name_H-M   'P 1'
#
loop_
_entity.id
_entity.type
_entity.pdbx_description
1 polymer ?
#
loop_
_entity_poly.entity_id
_entity_poly.type
_entity_poly.pdbx_seq_one_letter_code
_entity_poly.pdbx_strand_id
1 'polypeptide(L)'
;PEAEMYGELFDVPQPDALVFVSWLEGGNVFRSGLCYHRGRGKVFYFRPGHETYPIYYMPNVRKVLANAVAWAAPTATPPYPYPGARAINEKEPLETIPDKHPERHRVG
;
A
#
# COMPACT_ATOMS: atom_id res chain seq x y z
N PRO A 1 11.48 -0.61 26.81
CA PRO A 1 10.27 -1.12 26.13
C PRO A 1 10.61 -2.43 25.44
N GLU A 2 10.02 -3.53 25.87
CA GLU A 2 10.25 -4.85 25.30
C GLU A 2 9.32 -5.05 24.09
N ALA A 3 9.85 -5.64 23.02
CA ALA A 3 9.17 -5.79 21.74
C ALA A 3 9.70 -7.04 21.02
N GLU A 4 8.83 -7.75 20.30
CA GLU A 4 9.23 -8.86 19.43
C GLU A 4 10.40 -8.48 18.53
N MET A 5 11.48 -9.27 18.61
CA MET A 5 12.66 -9.13 17.78
C MET A 5 12.50 -9.91 16.47
N TYR A 6 11.65 -9.40 15.57
CA TYR A 6 11.81 -9.71 14.16
C TYR A 6 12.76 -8.66 13.58
N GLY A 7 13.94 -9.09 13.10
CA GLY A 7 14.90 -8.25 12.40
C GLY A 7 14.62 -8.22 10.89
N GLU A 8 15.24 -7.29 10.18
CA GLU A 8 15.29 -7.37 8.70
C GLU A 8 16.04 -8.66 8.25
N LEU A 9 15.75 -9.21 7.07
CA LEU A 9 14.89 -8.64 6.03
C LEU A 9 13.39 -8.92 6.26
N PHE A 10 12.61 -7.86 6.39
CA PHE A 10 11.17 -7.92 6.32
C PHE A 10 10.78 -7.94 4.84
N ASP A 11 10.46 -9.14 4.33
CA ASP A 11 10.24 -9.42 2.90
C ASP A 11 8.90 -8.86 2.39
N VAL A 12 8.80 -7.53 2.43
CA VAL A 12 7.71 -6.74 1.87
C VAL A 12 8.26 -5.82 0.79
N PRO A 13 7.43 -5.44 -0.22
CA PRO A 13 7.85 -4.49 -1.23
C PRO A 13 8.37 -3.19 -0.62
N GLN A 14 9.23 -2.49 -1.36
CA GLN A 14 9.65 -1.14 -1.00
C GLN A 14 8.40 -0.26 -0.72
N PRO A 15 8.34 0.41 0.45
CA PRO A 15 7.22 1.28 0.76
C PRO A 15 7.24 2.55 -0.09
N ASP A 16 6.07 3.13 -0.31
CA ASP A 16 5.96 4.45 -0.95
C ASP A 16 6.54 5.53 -0.03
N ALA A 17 6.39 5.34 1.28
CA ALA A 17 7.06 6.15 2.29
C ALA A 17 7.45 5.30 3.51
N LEU A 18 8.71 5.46 3.94
CA LEU A 18 9.23 4.93 5.20
C LEU A 18 9.08 6.00 6.28
N VAL A 19 8.23 5.76 7.28
CA VAL A 19 7.91 6.73 8.34
C VAL A 19 8.74 6.47 9.60
N PHE A 20 8.93 5.20 9.97
CA PHE A 20 9.66 4.82 11.17
C PHE A 20 10.68 3.72 10.89
N VAL A 21 11.85 3.86 11.51
CA VAL A 21 12.85 2.80 11.66
C VAL A 21 13.07 2.60 13.15
N SER A 22 12.95 1.36 13.60
CA SER A 22 13.25 0.98 14.98
C SER A 22 14.66 0.41 15.06
N TRP A 23 15.40 0.82 16.08
CA TRP A 23 16.60 0.14 16.55
C TRP A 23 16.21 -0.78 17.70
N LEU A 24 16.76 -2.00 17.71
CA LEU A 24 16.49 -3.03 18.70
C LEU A 24 17.77 -3.31 19.49
N GLU A 25 17.64 -3.68 20.76
CA GLU A 25 18.76 -3.86 21.70
C GLU A 25 19.83 -4.84 21.21
N GLY A 26 19.44 -5.84 20.41
CA GLY A 26 20.36 -6.76 19.73
C GLY A 26 21.12 -6.19 18.52
N GLY A 27 21.08 -4.87 18.28
CA GLY A 27 21.76 -4.20 17.17
C GLY A 27 20.98 -4.21 15.84
N ASN A 28 19.85 -4.91 15.79
CA ASN A 28 19.02 -5.02 14.59
C ASN A 28 18.25 -3.72 14.34
N VAL A 29 18.05 -3.40 13.06
CA VAL A 29 17.12 -2.34 12.64
C VAL A 29 15.89 -2.96 11.97
N PHE A 30 14.76 -2.27 12.02
CA PHE A 30 13.52 -2.72 11.40
C PHE A 30 12.71 -1.56 10.83
N ARG A 31 12.23 -1.69 9.60
CA ARG A 31 11.31 -0.72 8.99
C ARG A 31 9.92 -0.83 9.64
N SER A 32 9.71 -0.07 10.70
CA SER A 32 8.61 -0.25 11.65
C SER A 32 7.37 0.62 11.38
N GLY A 33 7.43 1.49 10.38
CA GLY A 33 6.31 2.31 9.91
C GLY A 33 6.35 2.49 8.40
N LEU A 34 5.43 1.86 7.69
CA LEU A 34 5.45 1.79 6.22
C LEU A 34 4.11 2.22 5.63
N CYS A 35 4.16 3.13 4.67
CA CYS A 35 2.99 3.55 3.89
C CYS A 35 3.00 2.91 2.51
N TYR A 36 1.84 2.42 2.09
CA TYR A 36 1.60 1.89 0.75
C TYR A 36 0.29 2.41 0.17
N HIS A 37 0.26 2.57 -1.14
CA HIS A 37 -0.94 2.73 -1.94
C HIS A 37 -1.23 1.42 -2.68
N ARG A 38 -2.49 0.98 -2.62
CA ARG A 38 -2.98 -0.18 -3.36
C ARG A 38 -4.28 0.21 -4.04
N GLY A 39 -4.21 0.48 -5.34
CA GLY A 39 -5.28 1.15 -6.07
C GLY A 39 -5.61 2.48 -5.39
N ARG A 40 -6.82 2.59 -4.85
CA ARG A 40 -7.30 3.78 -4.11
C ARG A 40 -7.10 3.66 -2.60
N GLY A 41 -6.76 2.47 -2.12
CA GLY A 41 -6.57 2.19 -0.70
C GLY A 41 -5.22 2.71 -0.23
N LYS A 42 -5.21 3.22 1.00
CA LYS A 42 -4.00 3.60 1.74
C LYS A 42 -3.79 2.58 2.86
N VAL A 43 -2.59 2.01 2.94
CA VAL A 43 -2.22 1.01 3.94
C VAL A 43 -1.07 1.57 4.76
N PHE A 44 -1.21 1.54 6.08
CA PHE A 44 -0.13 1.85 7.02
C PHE A 44 0.19 0.61 7.84
N TYR A 45 1.40 0.10 7.71
CA TYR A 45 1.94 -0.95 8.58
C TYR A 45 2.69 -0.29 9.74
N PHE A 46 2.39 -0.71 10.97
CA PHE A 46 3.03 -0.22 12.19
C PHE A 46 3.36 -1.36 13.13
N ARG A 47 4.65 -1.56 13.42
CA ARG A 47 5.17 -2.77 14.10
C ARG A 47 4.81 -2.92 15.59
N PRO A 48 4.78 -1.87 16.44
CA PRO A 48 4.55 -2.06 17.88
C PRO A 48 3.18 -2.68 18.21
N GLY A 49 3.17 -3.82 18.90
CA GLY A 49 1.91 -4.48 19.28
C GLY A 49 1.97 -5.84 19.97
N HIS A 50 3.12 -6.29 20.48
CA HIS A 50 3.22 -7.58 21.15
C HIS A 50 2.30 -7.64 22.38
N GLU A 51 1.49 -8.70 22.45
CA GLU A 51 0.34 -8.85 23.33
C GLU A 51 0.71 -8.89 24.82
N THR A 52 1.91 -9.34 25.15
CA THR A 52 2.42 -9.41 26.53
C THR A 52 2.66 -8.04 27.14
N TYR A 53 2.84 -7.01 26.32
CA TYR A 53 3.17 -5.66 26.78
C TYR A 53 2.01 -4.69 26.55
N PRO A 54 1.80 -3.70 27.45
CA PRO A 54 0.72 -2.72 27.32
C PRO A 54 1.02 -1.64 26.26
N ILE A 55 1.56 -2.02 25.10
CA ILE A 55 2.01 -1.12 24.02
C ILE A 55 0.86 -0.24 23.52
N TYR A 56 -0.34 -0.79 23.35
CA TYR A 56 -1.50 -0.03 22.90
C TYR A 56 -2.05 0.95 23.95
N TYR A 57 -1.56 0.93 25.19
CA TYR A 57 -1.86 1.95 26.20
C TYR A 57 -0.88 3.13 26.16
N MET A 58 0.24 3.02 25.45
CA MET A 58 1.24 4.08 25.36
C MET A 58 0.67 5.28 24.58
N PRO A 59 0.75 6.52 25.11
CA PRO A 59 0.16 7.70 24.47
C PRO A 59 0.67 7.95 23.04
N ASN A 60 1.97 7.75 22.81
CA ASN A 60 2.58 7.96 21.49
C ASN A 60 2.12 6.92 20.46
N VAL A 61 1.93 5.66 20.88
CA VAL A 61 1.39 4.59 20.02
C VAL A 61 -0.03 4.95 19.59
N ARG A 62 -0.88 5.34 20.55
CA ARG A 62 -2.25 5.78 20.26
C ARG A 62 -2.31 6.99 19.33
N LYS A 63 -1.42 7.97 19.53
CA LYS A 63 -1.31 9.15 18.66
C LYS A 63 -0.92 8.76 17.23
N VAL A 64 0.04 7.85 17.06
CA VAL A 64 0.41 7.34 15.73
C VAL A 64 -0.77 6.64 15.06
N LEU A 65 -1.48 5.77 15.78
CA LEU A 65 -2.65 5.07 15.25
C LEU A 65 -3.77 6.04 14.85
N ALA A 66 -4.07 7.04 15.68
CA ALA A 66 -5.06 8.07 15.35
C ALA A 66 -4.69 8.85 14.07
N ASN A 67 -3.42 9.26 13.95
CA ASN A 67 -2.92 9.93 12.76
C ASN A 67 -2.96 9.03 11.52
N ALA A 68 -2.63 7.74 11.68
CA ALA A 68 -2.67 6.77 10.59
C ALA A 68 -4.10 6.55 10.08
N VAL A 69 -5.08 6.47 10.98
CA VAL A 69 -6.51 6.36 10.60
C VAL A 69 -6.94 7.60 9.83
N ALA A 70 -6.63 8.80 10.33
CA ALA A 70 -6.95 10.05 9.63
C ALA A 70 -6.27 10.12 8.25
N TRP A 71 -4.99 9.72 8.16
CA TRP A 71 -4.25 9.64 6.91
C TRP A 71 -4.85 8.61 5.95
N ALA A 72 -5.28 7.44 6.43
CA ALA A 72 -5.81 6.35 5.61
C ALA A 72 -7.25 6.60 5.12
N ALA A 73 -7.95 7.62 5.65
CA ALA A 73 -9.30 7.98 5.24
C ALA A 73 -9.43 8.11 3.71
N PRO A 74 -10.50 7.59 3.08
CA PRO A 74 -10.68 7.66 1.63
C PRO A 74 -10.63 9.10 1.13
N THR A 75 -9.83 9.35 0.08
CA THR A 75 -9.86 10.63 -0.62
C THR A 75 -10.98 10.63 -1.65
N ALA A 76 -11.58 11.81 -1.87
CA ALA A 76 -12.53 12.01 -2.96
C ALA A 76 -11.81 11.76 -4.29
N THR A 77 -11.97 10.55 -4.81
CA THR A 77 -11.39 10.12 -6.08
C THR A 77 -12.54 9.72 -7.01
N PRO A 78 -12.52 10.09 -8.30
CA PRO A 78 -13.56 9.72 -9.26
C PRO A 78 -13.75 8.21 -9.24
N PRO A 79 -14.97 7.63 -9.30
CA PRO A 79 -15.18 6.19 -9.16
C PRO A 79 -14.21 5.39 -10.05
N TYR A 80 -13.74 4.24 -9.55
CA TYR A 80 -12.85 3.40 -10.32
C TYR A 80 -13.53 3.09 -11.66
N PRO A 81 -12.87 3.38 -12.81
CA PRO A 81 -13.53 3.33 -14.11
C PRO A 81 -13.95 1.90 -14.51
N TYR A 82 -13.51 0.87 -13.77
CA TYR A 82 -13.82 -0.53 -14.02
C TYR A 82 -14.62 -1.16 -12.87
N PRO A 83 -15.93 -0.90 -12.75
CA PRO A 83 -16.76 -1.61 -11.78
C PRO A 83 -16.69 -3.13 -12.03
N GLY A 84 -16.27 -3.89 -11.02
CA GLY A 84 -16.32 -5.36 -11.04
C GLY A 84 -15.09 -6.11 -11.57
N ALA A 85 -13.89 -5.49 -11.57
CA ALA A 85 -12.63 -6.15 -11.95
C ALA A 85 -12.65 -6.81 -13.35
N ARG A 86 -13.43 -6.26 -14.27
CA ARG A 86 -13.44 -6.69 -15.67
C ARG A 86 -12.56 -5.75 -16.49
N ALA A 87 -11.75 -6.32 -17.38
CA ALA A 87 -11.08 -5.55 -18.39
C ALA A 87 -12.12 -4.83 -19.25
N ILE A 88 -11.88 -3.55 -19.56
CA ILE A 88 -12.64 -2.85 -20.60
C ILE A 88 -12.49 -3.59 -21.92
N ASN A 89 -13.62 -3.96 -22.50
CA ASN A 89 -13.71 -4.41 -23.88
C ASN A 89 -14.58 -3.42 -24.62
N GLU A 90 -14.08 -2.18 -24.74
CA GLU A 90 -14.73 -1.16 -25.55
C GLU A 90 -14.55 -1.52 -27.02
N LYS A 91 -15.67 -1.91 -27.64
CA LYS A 91 -15.68 -2.31 -29.05
C LYS A 91 -15.58 -1.12 -29.99
N GLU A 92 -16.07 0.03 -29.53
CA GLU A 92 -15.98 1.30 -30.23
C GLU A 92 -14.69 2.01 -29.81
N PRO A 93 -13.82 2.40 -30.75
CA PRO A 93 -12.60 3.09 -30.41
C PRO A 93 -12.88 4.51 -29.92
N LEU A 94 -12.12 4.96 -28.91
CA LEU A 94 -12.23 6.32 -28.37
C LEU A 94 -11.70 7.40 -29.33
N GLU A 95 -11.01 6.97 -30.38
CA GLU A 95 -10.44 7.81 -31.43
C GLU A 95 -10.78 7.23 -32.79
N THR A 96 -10.82 8.07 -33.82
CA THR A 96 -10.98 7.60 -35.21
C THR A 96 -9.79 6.73 -35.57
N ILE A 97 -10.01 5.43 -35.79
CA ILE A 97 -8.97 4.53 -36.30
C ILE A 97 -8.90 4.73 -37.82
N PRO A 98 -7.74 5.11 -38.40
CA PRO A 98 -7.56 5.12 -39.84
C PRO A 98 -7.81 3.74 -40.44
N ASP A 99 -8.33 3.68 -41.67
CA ASP A 99 -8.49 2.42 -42.37
C ASP A 99 -7.19 1.61 -42.31
N LYS A 100 -7.31 0.34 -41.92
CA LYS A 100 -6.17 -0.56 -41.91
C LYS A 100 -5.56 -0.56 -43.31
N HIS A 101 -4.29 -0.19 -43.41
CA HIS A 101 -3.52 -0.33 -44.64
C HIS A 101 -3.79 -1.73 -45.22
N PRO A 102 -4.12 -1.88 -46.51
CA PRO A 102 -4.68 -3.11 -47.08
C PRO A 102 -3.75 -4.35 -47.04
N GLU A 103 -2.57 -4.25 -46.46
CA GLU A 103 -1.58 -5.32 -46.41
C GLU A 103 -1.34 -5.83 -44.98
N ARG A 104 -2.31 -6.48 -44.34
CA ARG A 104 -2.00 -7.52 -43.33
C ARG A 104 -3.00 -8.67 -43.41
N HIS A 105 -2.56 -9.74 -44.06
CA HIS A 105 -3.13 -11.07 -43.95
C HIS A 105 -3.36 -11.44 -42.49
N ARG A 106 -4.54 -12.00 -42.20
CA ARG A 106 -4.79 -12.76 -40.98
C ARG A 106 -3.80 -13.92 -40.96
N VAL A 107 -2.80 -13.85 -40.09
CA VAL A 107 -2.10 -15.07 -39.64
C VAL A 107 -2.94 -15.57 -38.47
N GLY A 108 -3.47 -16.79 -38.64
CA GLY A 108 -4.36 -17.45 -37.68
C GLY A 108 -3.66 -17.90 -36.40
#